data_AF-A0A8H7U149-F1
#
_entry.id   AF-A0A8H7U149-F1
#
_cell.length_a   1.000
_cell.length_b   1.000
_cell.length_c   1.000
_cell.angle_alpha   90.00
_cell.angle_beta   90.00
_cell.angle_gamma   90.00
#
_symmetry.space_group_name_H-M   'P 1'
#
loop_
_entity.id
_entity.type
_entity.pdbx_description
1 polymer ?
#
loop_
_entity_poly.entity_id
_entity_poly.type
_entity_poly.pdbx_seq_one_letter_code
_entity_poly.pdbx_strand_id
1 'polypeptide(L)' 'MSPMRQRATHNILRNWLFNGYRRLSTQVPYWIVPFAIGYGTYAWAKRYDTYLNSKAAHVAAHGGH' A
#
# COMPACT_ATOMS: atom_id res chain seq x y z
N MET A 1 7.48 12.52 -39.39
CA MET A 1 6.15 12.83 -39.97
C MET A 1 5.60 14.07 -39.29
N SER A 2 4.98 15.00 -40.03
CA SER A 2 4.27 16.14 -39.39
C SER A 2 3.16 15.61 -38.48
N PRO A 3 2.88 16.25 -37.33
CA PRO A 3 1.75 15.88 -36.46
C PRO A 3 0.41 15.78 -37.20
N MET A 4 0.22 16.61 -38.24
CA MET A 4 -0.98 16.58 -39.10
C MET A 4 -1.09 15.32 -39.97
N ARG A 5 -0.02 14.53 -40.07
CA ARG A 5 0.03 13.24 -40.79
C ARG A 5 0.02 12.05 -39.83
N GLN A 6 -0.15 12.26 -38.53
CA GLN A 6 -0.19 11.21 -37.51
C GLN A 6 -1.60 11.03 -36.95
N ARG A 7 -1.91 9.81 -36.50
CA ARG A 7 -3.15 9.50 -35.78
C ARG A 7 -2.94 9.75 -34.29
N ALA A 8 -3.49 10.86 -33.76
CA ALA A 8 -3.19 11.37 -32.42
C ALA A 8 -3.42 10.36 -31.27
N THR A 9 -4.43 9.50 -31.37
CA THR A 9 -4.84 8.57 -30.30
C THR A 9 -4.57 7.11 -30.65
N HIS A 10 -3.79 6.85 -31.71
CA HIS A 10 -3.52 5.49 -32.16
C HIS A 10 -2.88 4.65 -31.04
N ASN A 11 -3.52 3.54 -30.70
CA ASN A 11 -3.12 2.63 -29.61
C ASN A 11 -3.05 3.27 -28.22
N ILE A 12 -3.73 4.38 -27.96
CA ILE A 12 -3.61 5.08 -26.66
C ILE A 12 -3.92 4.16 -25.47
N LEU A 13 -4.98 3.35 -25.53
CA LEU A 13 -5.37 2.44 -24.45
C LEU A 13 -4.36 1.31 -24.24
N ARG A 14 -3.98 0.64 -25.34
CA ARG A 14 -2.98 -0.44 -25.32
C ARG A 14 -1.64 0.06 -24.79
N ASN A 15 -1.18 1.21 -25.28
CA ASN A 15 0.08 1.80 -24.87
C ASN A 15 0.01 2.30 -23.43
N TRP A 16 -1.08 2.93 -23.02
CA TRP A 16 -1.27 3.37 -21.64
C TRP A 16 -1.26 2.18 -20.67
N LEU A 17 -1.95 1.09 -20.99
CA LEU A 17 -2.00 -0.09 -20.11
C LEU A 17 -0.61 -0.72 -19.95
N PHE A 18 0.06 -1.08 -21.04
CA PHE A 18 1.34 -1.79 -20.95
C PHE A 18 2.49 -0.88 -20.46
N ASN A 19 2.56 0.37 -20.93
CA ASN A 19 3.59 1.29 -20.45
C ASN A 19 3.29 1.81 -19.05
N GLY A 20 2.02 2.02 -18.72
CA GLY A 20 1.59 2.40 -17.37
C GLY A 20 1.95 1.31 -16.36
N TYR A 21 1.60 0.05 -16.65
CA TYR A 21 1.98 -1.09 -15.82
C TYR A 21 3.50 -1.17 -15.65
N ARG A 22 4.27 -1.13 -16.75
CA ARG A 22 5.74 -1.17 -16.71
C ARG A 22 6.34 -0.04 -15.86
N ARG A 23 5.77 1.16 -15.91
CA ARG A 23 6.25 2.31 -15.13
C ARG A 23 5.91 2.16 -13.66
N LEU A 24 4.70 1.72 -13.34
CA LEU A 24 4.24 1.52 -11.97
C LEU A 24 4.99 0.37 -11.29
N SER A 25 5.13 -0.78 -11.96
CA SER A 25 5.78 -1.97 -11.39
C SER A 25 7.22 -1.70 -10.94
N THR A 26 7.97 -0.89 -11.69
CA THR A 26 9.34 -0.50 -11.32
C THR A 26 9.40 0.42 -10.10
N GLN A 27 8.34 1.20 -9.86
CA GLN A 27 8.28 2.15 -8.76
C GLN A 27 7.63 1.56 -7.49
N VAL A 28 6.79 0.54 -7.64
CA VAL A 28 6.08 -0.14 -6.54
C VAL A 28 6.99 -0.44 -5.35
N PRO A 29 8.18 -1.06 -5.50
CA PRO A 29 9.04 -1.41 -4.35
C PRO A 29 9.42 -0.21 -3.47
N TYR A 30 9.62 0.96 -4.05
CA TYR A 30 10.11 2.14 -3.32
C TYR A 30 9.07 2.72 -2.35
N TRP A 31 7.79 2.65 -2.71
CA TRP A 31 6.72 3.20 -1.87
C TRP A 31 5.92 2.12 -1.14
N ILE A 32 5.84 0.89 -1.66
CA ILE A 32 5.07 -0.19 -1.02
C ILE A 32 5.70 -0.61 0.30
N VAL A 33 7.04 -0.60 0.40
CA VAL A 33 7.76 -0.98 1.62
C VAL A 33 7.43 -0.03 2.78
N PRO A 34 7.63 1.30 2.67
CA PRO A 34 7.25 2.20 3.76
C PRO A 34 5.75 2.18 4.04
N PHE A 35 4.89 2.01 3.02
CA PHE A 35 3.45 1.86 3.24
C PHE A 35 3.09 0.61 4.06
N ALA A 36 3.68 -0.54 3.72
CA ALA A 36 3.45 -1.80 4.40
C ALA A 36 3.93 -1.73 5.86
N ILE A 37 5.09 -1.12 6.10
CA ILE A 37 5.61 -0.91 7.45
C ILE A 37 4.68 0.01 8.25
N GLY A 38 4.29 1.15 7.68
CA GLY A 38 3.42 2.12 8.36
C GLY A 38 2.06 1.52 8.70
N TYR A 39 1.40 0.90 7.72
CA TYR A 39 0.10 0.29 7.91
C TYR A 39 0.15 -0.95 8.81
N GLY A 40 1.18 -1.79 8.66
CA GLY A 40 1.39 -2.96 9.51
C GLY A 40 1.58 -2.58 10.97
N THR A 41 2.45 -1.59 11.23
CA THR A 41 2.66 -1.05 12.58
C THR A 41 1.37 -0.47 13.16
N TYR A 42 0.65 0.34 12.39
CA TYR A 42 -0.63 0.90 12.82
C TYR A 42 -1.66 -0.18 13.18
N ALA A 43 -1.82 -1.18 12.31
CA ALA A 43 -2.79 -2.25 12.51
C ALA A 43 -2.43 -3.11 13.74
N TRP A 44 -1.15 -3.39 13.95
CA TRP A 44 -0.69 -4.08 15.16
C TRP A 44 -0.94 -3.23 16.41
N ALA A 45 -0.52 -1.96 16.42
CA ALA A 45 -0.66 -1.07 17.56
C ALA A 45 -2.13 -0.92 17.98
N LYS A 46 -3.05 -0.74 17.03
CA LYS A 46 -4.48 -0.65 17.29
C LYS A 46 -5.04 -1.91 17.95
N ARG A 47 -4.64 -3.09 17.46
CA ARG A 47 -5.05 -4.38 18.03
C ARG A 47 -4.50 -4.58 19.44
N TYR A 48 -3.23 -4.21 19.63
CA TYR A 48 -2.55 -4.34 20.90
C TYR A 48 -3.14 -3.40 21.96
N ASP A 49 -3.41 -2.14 21.60
CA ASP A 49 -4.11 -1.18 22.46
C ASP A 49 -5.51 -1.69 22.87
N THR A 50 -6.26 -2.25 21.92
CA THR A 50 -7.56 -2.87 22.22
C THR A 50 -7.41 -4.05 23.19
N TYR A 51 -6.36 -4.86 23.04
CA TYR A 51 -6.07 -5.95 23.96
C TYR A 51 -5.71 -5.42 25.35
N LEU A 52 -4.83 -4.44 25.46
CA LEU A 52 -4.42 -3.86 26.75
C LEU A 52 -5.60 -3.30 27.54
N ASN A 53 -6.56 -2.67 26.87
CA ASN A 53 -7.79 -2.15 27.48
C ASN A 53 -8.87 -3.24 27.71
N SER A 54 -8.58 -4.51 27.41
CA SER A 54 -9.51 -5.61 27.63
C SER A 54 -9.41 -6.17 29.05
N LYS A 55 -10.51 -6.75 29.54
CA LYS A 55 -10.52 -7.45 30.84
C LYS A 55 -9.46 -8.55 30.92
N ALA A 56 -9.23 -9.27 29.82
CA ALA A 56 -8.25 -10.35 29.76
C ALA A 56 -6.83 -9.83 30.04
N ALA A 57 -6.45 -8.71 29.46
CA ALA A 57 -5.16 -8.09 29.73
C ALA A 57 -5.06 -7.56 31.16
N HIS A 58 -6.12 -6.96 31.70
CA HIS A 58 -6.12 -6.50 33.09
C HIS A 58 -5.95 -7.67 34.07
N VAL A 59 -6.64 -8.81 33.83
CA VAL A 59 -6.47 -10.02 34.64
C VAL A 59 -5.06 -10.59 34.50
N ALA A 60 -4.51 -10.65 33.28
CA ALA A 60 -3.14 -11.11 33.05
C ALA A 60 -2.09 -10.20 33.72
N ALA A 61 -2.33 -8.88 33.74
CA ALA A 61 -1.46 -7.92 34.43
C ALA A 61 -1.57 -8.04 35.96
N HIS A 62 -2.75 -8.30 36.50
CA HIS A 62 -2.96 -8.50 37.95
C HIS A 62 -2.51 -9.89 38.45
N GLY A 63 -2.45 -10.91 37.59
CA GLY A 63 -1.99 -12.26 37.95
C GLY A 63 -0.47 -12.48 37.90
N GLY A 64 0.29 -11.45 37.55
CA GLY A 64 1.76 -11.47 37.47
C GLY A 64 2.49 -10.80 38.65
N HIS A 65 1.77 -10.43 39.71
CA HIS A 65 2.32 -9.94 40.97
C HIS A 65 2.26 -11.03 42.05
#